data_AF-A0A7C7J909-F1
#
_entry.id   AF-A0A7C7J909-F1
#
_cell.length_a   1.000
_cell.length_b   1.000
_cell.length_c   1.000
_cell.angle_alpha   90.00
_cell.angle_beta   90.00
_cell.angle_gamma   90.00
#
_symmetry.space_group_name_H-M   'P 1'
#
loop_
_entity.id
_entity.type
_entity.pdbx_description
1 polymer ?
#
loop_
_entity_poly.entity_id
_entity_poly.type
_entity_poly.pdbx_seq_one_letter_code
_entity_poly.pdbx_strand_id
1 'polypeptide(L)'
;MSKGRLSLLPSSVCLASFPILPRLTLFGITYSRPESRLLRSPVTPGSVAENKTYSKIGGFVRDFEFDWRRWRIPPGSLPQIDVTQLWAVAVSASALEHAGYGEGGKELNRALTGVVFANAVGGENRDTGTLHVHVDQAIRYAQEGGMTDTKSFREKWTEGLPKVDEDTMPGELANVIAGRVANLLDLQGPNYTTDAACASSMAALVGSCRQLQSRKVDVVICGASDRSMNASTYAKFSAIGALSATHSTPFDAGANGFVMGEGAGAFVLKRLGEAIAEGDEV
;
A
#
# COMPACT_ATOMS: atom_id res chain seq x y z
N MET A 1 -35.51 1.92 -23.09
CA MET A 1 -35.29 0.64 -22.37
C MET A 1 -34.23 0.88 -21.30
N SER A 2 -34.60 0.61 -20.05
CA SER A 2 -34.01 1.15 -18.82
C SER A 2 -32.61 0.60 -18.50
N LYS A 3 -31.67 1.51 -18.21
CA LYS A 3 -30.38 1.23 -17.55
C LYS A 3 -30.64 0.82 -16.09
N GLY A 4 -30.22 -0.39 -15.72
CA GLY A 4 -30.22 -0.85 -14.33
C GLY A 4 -29.14 -0.12 -13.52
N ARG A 5 -29.56 0.65 -12.51
CA ARG A 5 -28.70 1.07 -11.39
C ARG A 5 -28.49 -0.16 -10.51
N LEU A 6 -27.26 -0.67 -10.42
CA LEU A 6 -26.88 -1.61 -9.38
C LEU A 6 -26.40 -0.79 -8.17
N SER A 7 -27.23 -0.77 -7.14
CA SER A 7 -26.90 -0.27 -5.81
C SER A 7 -25.97 -1.25 -5.11
N LEU A 8 -24.76 -0.81 -4.77
CA LEU A 8 -23.82 -1.55 -3.91
C LEU A 8 -23.52 -0.73 -2.66
N LEU A 9 -23.99 -1.22 -1.51
CA LEU A 9 -23.44 -1.03 -0.17
C LEU A 9 -23.96 -2.22 0.65
N PRO A 10 -23.09 -2.96 1.35
CA PRO A 10 -22.53 -2.44 2.59
C PRO A 10 -21.01 -2.62 2.74
N SER A 11 -20.40 -1.68 3.48
CA SER A 11 -19.00 -1.63 3.99
C SER A 11 -17.96 -0.84 3.18
N SER A 12 -18.35 0.08 2.29
CA SER A 12 -17.42 1.09 1.80
C SER A 12 -17.48 2.35 2.67
N VAL A 13 -16.41 2.62 3.44
CA VAL A 13 -16.17 3.98 3.93
C VAL A 13 -15.47 4.73 2.81
N CYS A 14 -16.25 5.23 1.86
CA CYS A 14 -15.83 6.37 1.08
C CYS A 14 -15.84 7.57 2.06
N LEU A 15 -14.71 8.21 2.30
CA LEU A 15 -14.62 9.41 3.15
C LEU A 15 -15.52 10.56 2.67
N ALA A 16 -16.20 10.44 1.54
CA ALA A 16 -17.30 11.29 1.11
C ALA A 16 -18.42 11.47 2.16
N SER A 17 -18.47 10.67 3.23
CA SER A 17 -19.45 10.80 4.33
C SER A 17 -18.98 11.65 5.52
N PHE A 18 -17.75 12.18 5.53
CA PHE A 18 -17.25 13.09 6.58
C PHE A 18 -17.07 14.51 6.03
N PRO A 19 -17.91 15.50 6.42
CA PRO A 19 -17.92 16.85 5.83
C PRO A 19 -16.73 17.75 6.20
N ILE A 20 -15.67 17.22 6.84
CA ILE A 20 -14.55 18.00 7.41
C ILE A 20 -13.19 17.59 6.83
N LEU A 21 -13.12 16.51 6.04
CA LEU A 21 -11.89 16.08 5.39
C LEU A 21 -12.00 16.33 3.88
N PRO A 22 -10.97 16.89 3.20
CA PRO A 22 -10.94 16.92 1.74
C PRO A 22 -11.12 15.49 1.21
N ARG A 23 -11.73 15.32 0.03
CA ARG A 23 -12.04 14.01 -0.60
C ARG A 23 -10.79 13.16 -0.79
N LEU A 24 -10.37 12.52 0.29
CA LEU A 24 -9.26 11.58 0.30
C LEU A 24 -9.84 10.25 -0.17
N THR A 25 -9.36 9.77 -1.31
CA THR A 25 -9.67 8.43 -1.81
C THR A 25 -9.01 7.40 -0.90
N LEU A 26 -9.67 7.09 0.22
CA LEU A 26 -9.36 5.92 1.03
C LEU A 26 -10.19 4.74 0.51
N PHE A 27 -9.52 3.63 0.24
CA PHE A 27 -10.19 2.37 -0.04
C PHE A 27 -10.93 1.87 1.20
N GLY A 28 -12.07 1.19 1.00
CA GLY A 28 -12.92 0.72 2.09
C GLY A 28 -12.16 -0.21 3.04
N ILE A 29 -12.00 0.23 4.29
CA ILE A 29 -11.35 -0.56 5.34
C ILE A 29 -12.38 -1.51 5.93
N THR A 30 -12.20 -2.82 5.73
CA THR A 30 -13.05 -3.83 6.37
C THR A 30 -12.26 -4.59 7.42
N TYR A 31 -12.79 -4.67 8.65
CA TYR A 31 -12.24 -5.54 9.68
C TYR A 31 -12.41 -6.99 9.25
N SER A 32 -11.30 -7.65 8.93
CA SER A 32 -11.32 -9.06 8.54
C SER A 32 -10.16 -9.82 9.17
N ARG A 33 -10.23 -11.15 9.09
CA ARG A 33 -9.24 -12.05 9.69
C ARG A 33 -8.06 -12.23 8.72
N PRO A 34 -6.80 -12.19 9.19
CA PRO A 34 -5.66 -12.56 8.35
C PRO A 34 -5.79 -14.03 7.91
N GLU A 35 -5.41 -14.32 6.65
CA GLU A 35 -5.61 -15.64 6.01
C GLU A 35 -4.80 -16.78 6.65
N SER A 36 -3.73 -16.47 7.37
CA SER A 36 -2.84 -17.46 7.96
C SER A 36 -3.42 -18.09 9.24
N ARG A 37 -4.20 -19.17 9.08
CA ARG A 37 -4.71 -20.00 10.20
C ARG A 37 -3.61 -20.55 11.13
N LEU A 38 -2.34 -20.57 10.70
CA LEU A 38 -1.22 -21.29 11.32
C LEU A 38 -0.51 -20.54 12.48
N LEU A 39 -0.75 -19.24 12.68
CA LEU A 39 0.00 -18.44 13.66
C LEU A 39 -0.77 -18.13 14.95
N ARG A 40 -1.74 -18.95 15.35
CA ARG A 40 -2.58 -18.67 16.53
C ARG A 40 -1.86 -19.06 17.82
N SER A 41 -1.88 -18.16 18.81
CA SER A 41 -1.63 -18.50 20.21
C SER A 41 -2.80 -18.02 21.08
N PRO A 42 -3.28 -18.82 22.05
CA PRO A 42 -4.25 -18.35 23.03
C PRO A 42 -3.55 -17.64 24.18
N VAL A 43 -2.96 -16.45 23.98
CA VAL A 43 -2.33 -15.72 25.10
C VAL A 43 -2.27 -14.20 24.89
N THR A 44 -2.21 -13.51 26.02
CA THR A 44 -2.09 -12.07 26.26
C THR A 44 -0.77 -11.45 25.76
N PRO A 45 -0.71 -10.10 25.62
CA PRO A 45 0.54 -9.38 25.36
C PRO A 45 1.65 -9.78 26.35
N GLY A 46 2.88 -9.98 25.86
CA GLY A 46 4.06 -10.31 26.67
C GLY A 46 4.38 -11.81 26.85
N SER A 47 3.50 -12.72 26.42
CA SER A 47 3.72 -14.18 26.50
C SER A 47 3.34 -14.89 25.20
N VAL A 48 3.65 -14.24 24.07
CA VAL A 48 3.33 -14.77 22.74
C VAL A 48 4.29 -15.91 22.41
N ALA A 49 3.74 -17.09 22.11
CA ALA A 49 4.55 -18.20 21.64
C ALA A 49 5.29 -17.81 20.36
N GLU A 50 6.49 -18.36 20.18
CA GLU A 50 7.33 -18.06 19.03
C GLU A 50 6.57 -18.29 17.71
N ASN A 51 6.75 -17.38 16.74
CA ASN A 51 6.08 -17.39 15.45
C ASN A 51 4.54 -17.33 15.55
N LYS A 52 3.96 -16.79 16.62
CA LYS A 52 2.51 -16.61 16.75
C LYS A 52 2.10 -15.14 16.86
N THR A 53 0.82 -14.88 16.59
CA THR A 53 0.13 -13.61 16.82
C THR A 53 -1.10 -13.85 17.70
N TYR A 54 -1.38 -12.90 18.60
CA TYR A 54 -2.64 -12.87 19.36
C TYR A 54 -3.68 -11.96 18.69
N SER A 55 -3.26 -11.02 17.83
CA SER A 55 -4.17 -10.18 17.08
C SER A 55 -4.64 -10.86 15.81
N LYS A 56 -5.94 -10.76 15.53
CA LYS A 56 -6.64 -11.42 14.41
C LYS A 56 -7.48 -10.44 13.60
N ILE A 57 -7.27 -9.16 13.83
CA ILE A 57 -8.04 -8.08 13.22
C ILE A 57 -7.06 -7.16 12.50
N GLY A 58 -7.56 -6.56 11.44
CA GLY A 58 -6.82 -5.61 10.63
C GLY A 58 -7.79 -4.85 9.75
N GLY A 59 -7.38 -3.66 9.33
CA GLY A 59 -8.05 -2.90 8.31
C GLY A 59 -7.54 -3.31 6.93
N PHE A 60 -8.37 -3.99 6.15
CA PHE A 60 -7.98 -4.49 4.83
C PHE A 60 -8.70 -3.74 3.72
N VAL A 61 -7.95 -3.44 2.67
CA VAL A 61 -8.46 -2.98 1.37
C VAL A 61 -8.96 -4.20 0.61
N ARG A 62 -10.24 -4.17 0.23
CA ARG A 62 -10.90 -5.27 -0.48
C ARG A 62 -11.34 -4.80 -1.86
N ASP A 63 -11.47 -5.76 -2.76
CA ASP A 63 -12.07 -5.59 -4.09
C ASP A 63 -11.40 -4.48 -4.93
N PHE A 64 -10.11 -4.26 -4.72
CA PHE A 64 -9.32 -3.36 -5.56
C PHE A 64 -9.04 -4.04 -6.90
N GLU A 65 -9.49 -3.41 -7.98
CA GLU A 65 -9.15 -3.79 -9.34
C GLU A 65 -8.28 -2.70 -9.97
N PHE A 66 -7.11 -3.10 -10.48
CA PHE A 66 -6.24 -2.19 -11.20
C PHE A 66 -6.61 -2.15 -12.69
N ASP A 67 -6.86 -0.96 -13.23
CA ASP A 67 -7.14 -0.75 -14.65
C ASP A 67 -5.86 -0.86 -15.49
N TRP A 68 -5.36 -2.09 -15.62
CA TRP A 68 -4.14 -2.40 -16.38
C TRP A 68 -4.24 -2.00 -17.85
N ARG A 69 -5.44 -1.88 -18.41
CA ARG A 69 -5.67 -1.43 -19.80
C ARG A 69 -5.40 0.05 -19.94
N ARG A 70 -5.94 0.88 -19.04
CA ARG A 70 -5.64 2.32 -18.97
C ARG A 70 -4.13 2.57 -18.90
N TRP A 71 -3.43 1.77 -18.09
CA TRP A 71 -2.00 1.94 -17.83
C TRP A 71 -1.08 1.13 -18.76
N ARG A 72 -1.64 0.39 -19.73
CA ARG A 72 -0.90 -0.45 -20.70
C ARG A 72 0.08 -1.43 -20.03
N ILE A 73 -0.27 -1.94 -18.86
CA ILE A 73 0.53 -2.95 -18.17
C ILE A 73 0.08 -4.35 -18.64
N PRO A 74 0.98 -5.20 -19.14
CA PRO A 74 0.63 -6.57 -19.50
C PRO A 74 0.06 -7.33 -18.30
N PRO A 75 -1.05 -8.08 -18.44
CA PRO A 75 -1.65 -8.80 -17.32
C PRO A 75 -0.73 -9.87 -16.72
N GLY A 76 0.23 -10.38 -17.50
CA GLY A 76 1.23 -11.35 -17.03
C GLY A 76 2.23 -10.79 -16.00
N SER A 77 2.51 -9.48 -16.05
CA SER A 77 3.45 -8.81 -15.13
C SER A 77 2.78 -8.34 -13.84
N LEU A 78 1.44 -8.24 -13.80
CA LEU A 78 0.71 -7.74 -12.63
C LEU A 78 0.99 -8.51 -11.33
N PRO A 79 1.09 -9.86 -11.31
CA PRO A 79 1.42 -10.59 -10.09
C PRO A 79 2.78 -10.21 -9.49
N GLN A 80 3.71 -9.73 -10.32
CA GLN A 80 5.05 -9.37 -9.90
C GLN A 80 5.10 -7.96 -9.31
N ILE A 81 4.15 -7.10 -9.68
CA ILE A 81 4.07 -5.73 -9.19
C ILE A 81 3.35 -5.72 -7.85
N ASP A 82 4.02 -5.22 -6.82
CA ASP A 82 3.40 -5.08 -5.53
C ASP A 82 2.18 -4.15 -5.60
N VAL A 83 1.08 -4.58 -4.99
CA VAL A 83 -0.20 -3.85 -5.04
C VAL A 83 -0.08 -2.44 -4.46
N THR A 84 0.86 -2.18 -3.54
CA THR A 84 1.13 -0.82 -3.04
C THR A 84 1.58 0.13 -4.15
N GLN A 85 2.33 -0.36 -5.14
CA GLN A 85 2.72 0.42 -6.31
C GLN A 85 1.50 0.70 -7.20
N LEU A 86 0.60 -0.29 -7.36
CA LEU A 86 -0.64 -0.13 -8.13
C LEU A 86 -1.62 0.84 -7.46
N TRP A 87 -1.76 0.77 -6.13
CA TRP A 87 -2.54 1.71 -5.34
C TRP A 87 -2.01 3.13 -5.48
N ALA A 88 -0.69 3.33 -5.39
CA ALA A 88 -0.06 4.63 -5.53
C ALA A 88 -0.41 5.29 -6.88
N VAL A 89 -0.39 4.52 -7.97
CA VAL A 89 -0.80 4.99 -9.30
C VAL A 89 -2.28 5.39 -9.31
N ALA A 90 -3.16 4.53 -8.79
CA ALA A 90 -4.59 4.78 -8.76
C ALA A 90 -4.96 6.03 -7.95
N VAL A 91 -4.42 6.16 -6.73
CA VAL A 91 -4.72 7.33 -5.87
C VAL A 91 -4.09 8.61 -6.42
N SER A 92 -2.93 8.53 -7.08
CA SER A 92 -2.30 9.70 -7.73
C SER A 92 -3.12 10.21 -8.90
N ALA A 93 -3.59 9.30 -9.77
CA ALA A 93 -4.47 9.65 -10.89
C ALA A 93 -5.78 10.28 -10.39
N SER A 94 -6.39 9.67 -9.38
CA SER A 94 -7.61 10.20 -8.75
C SER A 94 -7.38 11.57 -8.11
N ALA A 95 -6.23 11.79 -7.45
CA ALA A 95 -5.88 13.08 -6.86
C ALA A 95 -5.65 14.17 -7.90
N LEU A 96 -5.02 13.85 -9.04
CA LEU A 96 -4.87 14.77 -10.16
C LEU A 96 -6.23 15.11 -10.81
N GLU A 97 -7.08 14.11 -11.04
CA GLU A 97 -8.44 14.32 -11.55
C GLU A 97 -9.24 15.23 -10.59
N HIS A 98 -9.14 14.99 -9.29
CA HIS A 98 -9.79 15.82 -8.26
C HIS A 98 -9.26 17.26 -8.24
N ALA A 99 -7.95 17.46 -8.45
CA ALA A 99 -7.33 18.77 -8.57
C ALA A 99 -7.60 19.48 -9.92
N GLY A 100 -8.41 18.87 -10.79
CA GLY A 100 -8.78 19.46 -12.08
C GLY A 100 -7.78 19.25 -13.21
N TYR A 101 -6.81 18.33 -13.06
CA TYR A 101 -5.86 17.91 -14.11
C TYR A 101 -6.33 16.67 -14.89
N GLY A 102 -7.62 16.32 -14.78
CA GLY A 102 -8.25 15.23 -15.52
C GLY A 102 -8.51 15.54 -17.01
N GLU A 103 -9.24 14.67 -17.68
CA GLU A 103 -9.62 14.85 -19.09
C GLU A 103 -10.42 16.16 -19.29
N GLY A 104 -9.98 17.01 -20.22
CA GLY A 104 -10.57 18.33 -20.45
C GLY A 104 -10.31 19.36 -19.34
N GLY A 105 -9.46 19.02 -18.37
CA GLY A 105 -9.05 19.89 -17.26
C GLY A 105 -7.87 20.82 -17.59
N LYS A 106 -7.26 21.35 -16.53
CA LYS A 106 -6.07 22.21 -16.60
C LYS A 106 -4.87 21.43 -17.14
N GLU A 107 -3.98 22.13 -17.82
CA GLU A 107 -2.71 21.53 -18.25
C GLU A 107 -1.75 21.39 -17.06
N LEU A 108 -1.17 20.21 -16.90
CA LEU A 108 -0.16 19.94 -15.88
C LEU A 108 1.24 20.10 -16.47
N ASN A 109 2.06 20.97 -15.89
CA ASN A 109 3.46 21.08 -16.27
C ASN A 109 4.26 19.86 -15.76
N ARG A 110 4.39 18.85 -16.62
CA ARG A 110 5.06 17.57 -16.34
C ARG A 110 6.51 17.72 -15.90
N ALA A 111 7.22 18.71 -16.45
CA ALA A 111 8.63 18.97 -16.13
C ALA A 111 8.84 19.49 -14.70
N LEU A 112 7.85 20.20 -14.16
CA LEU A 112 7.88 20.79 -12.83
C LEU A 112 6.90 20.13 -11.86
N THR A 113 6.50 18.89 -12.14
CA THR A 113 5.68 18.08 -11.24
C THR A 113 6.50 16.98 -10.60
N GLY A 114 6.72 17.08 -9.29
CA GLY A 114 7.41 16.07 -8.49
C GLY A 114 6.48 14.99 -7.93
N VAL A 115 7.05 13.87 -7.50
CA VAL A 115 6.32 12.77 -6.87
C VAL A 115 7.03 12.31 -5.60
N VAL A 116 6.37 12.40 -4.45
CA VAL A 116 6.92 11.93 -3.17
C VAL A 116 5.94 10.95 -2.55
N PHE A 117 6.37 9.71 -2.38
CA PHE A 117 5.55 8.69 -1.71
C PHE A 117 6.20 8.24 -0.40
N ALA A 118 5.36 7.92 0.57
CA ALA A 118 5.76 7.29 1.82
C ALA A 118 5.46 5.80 1.76
N ASN A 119 6.43 4.99 2.19
CA ASN A 119 6.27 3.55 2.40
C ASN A 119 7.33 3.11 3.42
N ALA A 120 6.91 2.46 4.49
CA ALA A 120 7.77 2.17 5.63
C ALA A 120 8.32 0.74 5.63
N VAL A 121 7.61 -0.21 5.03
CA VAL A 121 7.92 -1.64 5.18
C VAL A 121 8.00 -2.38 3.85
N GLY A 122 7.99 -1.66 2.72
CA GLY A 122 7.85 -2.23 1.40
C GLY A 122 6.41 -2.66 1.14
N GLY A 123 6.27 -3.62 0.23
CA GLY A 123 5.05 -4.40 0.11
C GLY A 123 5.35 -5.90 0.23
N GLU A 124 4.29 -6.70 0.31
CA GLU A 124 4.36 -8.12 0.66
C GLU A 124 5.02 -8.98 -0.42
N ASN A 125 5.08 -8.52 -1.67
CA ASN A 125 5.69 -9.29 -2.74
C ASN A 125 7.14 -9.66 -2.39
N ARG A 126 7.91 -8.74 -1.79
CA ARG A 126 9.28 -8.99 -1.34
C ARG A 126 9.40 -10.19 -0.40
N ASP A 127 8.47 -10.32 0.56
CA ASP A 127 8.47 -11.41 1.51
C ASP A 127 8.07 -12.73 0.84
N THR A 128 7.04 -12.69 -0.01
CA THR A 128 6.56 -13.88 -0.74
C THR A 128 7.50 -14.38 -1.83
N GLY A 129 8.16 -13.48 -2.56
CA GLY A 129 9.21 -13.80 -3.52
C GLY A 129 10.43 -14.42 -2.85
N THR A 130 10.79 -13.94 -1.64
CA THR A 130 11.82 -14.57 -0.81
C THR A 130 11.45 -16.02 -0.46
N LEU A 131 10.20 -16.28 -0.06
CA LEU A 131 9.73 -17.66 0.17
C LEU A 131 9.84 -18.52 -1.09
N HIS A 132 9.55 -17.97 -2.26
CA HIS A 132 9.66 -18.68 -3.53
C HIS A 132 11.10 -19.11 -3.82
N VAL A 133 12.08 -18.22 -3.63
CA VAL A 133 13.52 -18.52 -3.84
C VAL A 133 14.02 -19.60 -2.87
N HIS A 134 13.56 -19.60 -1.62
CA HIS A 134 14.05 -20.53 -0.60
C HIS A 134 13.45 -21.95 -0.68
N VAL A 135 12.56 -22.23 -1.63
CA VAL A 135 11.94 -23.56 -1.76
C VAL A 135 12.97 -24.67 -1.98
N ASP A 136 14.04 -24.41 -2.72
CA ASP A 136 15.08 -25.40 -3.01
C ASP A 136 15.85 -25.78 -1.75
N GLN A 137 16.15 -24.78 -0.91
CA GLN A 137 16.78 -24.99 0.38
C GLN A 137 15.85 -25.75 1.34
N ALA A 138 14.55 -25.41 1.36
CA ALA A 138 13.57 -26.10 2.16
C ALA A 138 13.42 -27.58 1.74
N ILE A 139 13.37 -27.85 0.43
CA ILE A 139 13.33 -29.21 -0.12
C ILE A 139 14.56 -30.00 0.32
N ARG A 140 15.76 -29.40 0.23
CA ARG A 140 16.99 -30.07 0.65
C ARG A 140 16.93 -30.49 2.12
N TYR A 141 16.56 -29.60 3.03
CA TYR A 141 16.46 -29.95 4.45
C TYR A 141 15.35 -30.96 4.72
N ALA A 142 14.23 -30.87 4.02
CA ALA A 142 13.16 -31.83 4.14
C ALA A 142 13.57 -33.23 3.64
N GLN A 143 14.38 -33.31 2.57
CA GLN A 143 14.97 -34.58 2.10
C GLN A 143 15.98 -35.15 3.11
N GLU A 144 16.84 -34.30 3.70
CA GLU A 144 17.74 -34.71 4.79
C GLU A 144 16.93 -35.26 5.99
N GLY A 145 15.72 -34.76 6.21
CA GLY A 145 14.74 -35.27 7.16
C GLY A 145 13.88 -36.46 6.70
N GLY A 146 14.14 -37.03 5.52
CA GLY A 146 13.46 -38.22 5.01
C GLY A 146 12.26 -37.99 4.07
N MET A 147 11.98 -36.76 3.66
CA MET A 147 10.93 -36.48 2.67
C MET A 147 11.33 -37.01 1.28
N THR A 148 10.43 -37.80 0.68
CA THR A 148 10.66 -38.38 -0.66
C THR A 148 9.93 -37.64 -1.78
N ASP A 149 8.75 -37.06 -1.50
CA ASP A 149 7.94 -36.35 -2.49
C ASP A 149 8.28 -34.86 -2.56
N THR A 150 9.39 -34.55 -3.23
CA THR A 150 9.87 -33.17 -3.40
C THR A 150 9.06 -32.37 -4.40
N LYS A 151 8.45 -33.04 -5.39
CA LYS A 151 7.68 -32.38 -6.44
C LYS A 151 6.38 -31.80 -5.88
N SER A 152 5.59 -32.61 -5.16
CA SER A 152 4.37 -32.11 -4.53
C SER A 152 4.68 -31.06 -3.47
N PHE A 153 5.78 -31.22 -2.72
CA PHE A 153 6.24 -30.21 -1.77
C PHE A 153 6.50 -28.86 -2.43
N ARG A 154 7.27 -28.85 -3.54
CA ARG A 154 7.54 -27.63 -4.31
C ARG A 154 6.24 -26.96 -4.74
N GLU A 155 5.37 -27.72 -5.42
CA GLU A 155 4.12 -27.19 -5.98
C GLU A 155 3.28 -26.50 -4.90
N LYS A 156 3.10 -27.16 -3.74
CA LYS A 156 2.36 -26.60 -2.60
C LYS A 156 3.06 -25.41 -1.93
N TRP A 157 4.39 -25.44 -1.83
CA TRP A 157 5.14 -24.34 -1.24
C TRP A 157 5.07 -23.07 -2.09
N THR A 158 5.18 -23.23 -3.41
CA THR A 158 5.18 -22.12 -4.37
C THR A 158 3.78 -21.66 -4.78
N GLU A 159 2.73 -22.38 -4.36
CA GLU A 159 1.35 -22.08 -4.71
C GLU A 159 0.97 -20.67 -4.25
N GLY A 160 0.56 -19.82 -5.20
CA GLY A 160 0.14 -18.44 -4.92
C GLY A 160 1.27 -17.45 -4.65
N LEU A 161 2.53 -17.88 -4.64
CA LEU A 161 3.68 -16.97 -4.56
C LEU A 161 3.94 -16.34 -5.95
N PRO A 162 4.39 -15.06 -6.01
CA PRO A 162 4.88 -14.49 -7.26
C PRO A 162 6.05 -15.32 -7.78
N LYS A 163 6.14 -15.41 -9.11
CA LYS A 163 7.30 -16.06 -9.74
C LYS A 163 8.54 -15.18 -9.52
N VAL A 164 9.70 -15.71 -9.84
CA VAL A 164 10.94 -14.91 -9.85
C VAL A 164 11.42 -14.82 -11.30
N ASP A 165 11.33 -13.63 -11.85
CA ASP A 165 11.65 -13.28 -13.24
C ASP A 165 12.15 -11.82 -13.32
N GLU A 166 12.35 -11.30 -14.53
CA GLU A 166 12.85 -9.95 -14.78
C GLU A 166 11.97 -8.83 -14.21
N ASP A 167 10.66 -9.08 -14.02
CA ASP A 167 9.70 -8.11 -13.51
C ASP A 167 9.66 -8.05 -11.97
N THR A 168 10.23 -9.06 -11.31
CA THR A 168 10.16 -9.22 -9.86
C THR A 168 10.88 -8.10 -9.12
N MET A 169 12.12 -7.78 -9.51
CA MET A 169 12.91 -6.76 -8.81
C MET A 169 12.27 -5.36 -8.88
N PRO A 170 11.86 -4.83 -10.05
CA PRO A 170 11.11 -3.57 -10.11
C PRO A 170 9.76 -3.64 -9.39
N GLY A 171 9.13 -4.81 -9.37
CA GLY A 171 7.84 -5.04 -8.74
C GLY A 171 7.84 -4.96 -7.21
N GLU A 172 8.99 -5.17 -6.55
CA GLU A 172 9.08 -5.24 -5.08
C GLU A 172 9.76 -4.02 -4.43
N LEU A 173 10.50 -3.24 -5.21
CA LEU A 173 11.30 -2.13 -4.69
C LEU A 173 10.44 -0.96 -4.20
N ALA A 174 10.63 -0.52 -2.95
CA ALA A 174 9.87 0.58 -2.37
C ALA A 174 10.05 1.91 -3.12
N ASN A 175 11.26 2.23 -3.60
CA ASN A 175 11.50 3.44 -4.37
C ASN A 175 10.74 3.47 -5.71
N VAL A 176 10.38 2.30 -6.26
CA VAL A 176 9.61 2.17 -7.49
C VAL A 176 8.15 2.59 -7.28
N ILE A 177 7.65 2.73 -6.04
CA ILE A 177 6.31 3.30 -5.79
C ILE A 177 6.22 4.71 -6.40
N ALA A 178 7.11 5.61 -6.01
CA ALA A 178 7.16 6.96 -6.57
C ALA A 178 7.56 6.95 -8.06
N GLY A 179 8.52 6.10 -8.44
CA GLY A 179 8.99 6.00 -9.82
C GLY A 179 7.93 5.52 -10.80
N ARG A 180 7.07 4.57 -10.40
CA ARG A 180 5.98 4.04 -11.23
C ARG A 180 4.86 5.06 -11.40
N VAL A 181 4.54 5.83 -10.35
CA VAL A 181 3.64 6.98 -10.46
C VAL A 181 4.18 7.99 -11.47
N ALA A 182 5.45 8.39 -11.31
CA ALA A 182 6.08 9.33 -12.23
C ALA A 182 6.11 8.81 -13.68
N ASN A 183 6.45 7.53 -13.87
CA ASN A 183 6.52 6.93 -15.20
C ASN A 183 5.15 6.82 -15.89
N LEU A 184 4.15 6.26 -15.20
CA LEU A 184 2.82 6.02 -15.79
C LEU A 184 2.01 7.30 -15.99
N LEU A 185 2.25 8.32 -15.16
CA LEU A 185 1.65 9.64 -15.32
C LEU A 185 2.48 10.59 -16.19
N ASP A 186 3.64 10.14 -16.71
CA ASP A 186 4.58 10.95 -17.49
C ASP A 186 4.94 12.28 -16.80
N LEU A 187 5.54 12.17 -15.61
CA LEU A 187 6.01 13.26 -14.77
C LEU A 187 7.53 13.21 -14.68
N GLN A 188 8.18 14.34 -14.94
CA GLN A 188 9.63 14.42 -15.12
C GLN A 188 10.33 15.15 -13.97
N GLY A 189 9.57 15.66 -13.01
CA GLY A 189 10.13 16.23 -11.80
C GLY A 189 10.79 15.18 -10.89
N PRO A 190 11.44 15.64 -9.80
CA PRO A 190 12.05 14.76 -8.82
C PRO A 190 11.03 13.77 -8.25
N ASN A 191 11.43 12.50 -8.18
CA ASN A 191 10.64 11.46 -7.53
C ASN A 191 11.48 10.65 -6.54
N TYR A 192 10.91 10.39 -5.35
CA TYR A 192 11.55 9.54 -4.35
C TYR A 192 10.53 9.02 -3.33
N THR A 193 10.96 7.97 -2.61
CA THR A 193 10.19 7.40 -1.50
C THR A 193 10.84 7.78 -0.17
N THR A 194 10.02 7.99 0.86
CA THR A 194 10.47 8.31 2.22
C THR A 194 10.09 7.20 3.18
N ASP A 195 11.01 6.92 4.11
CA ASP A 195 10.80 6.02 5.23
C ASP A 195 11.25 6.73 6.52
N ALA A 196 10.27 6.96 7.39
CA ALA A 196 10.42 7.38 8.78
C ALA A 196 9.48 6.55 9.67
N ALA A 197 9.32 5.26 9.35
CA ALA A 197 8.37 4.34 9.98
C ALA A 197 6.93 4.90 10.01
N CYS A 198 6.30 4.99 11.19
CA CYS A 198 4.94 5.51 11.34
C CYS A 198 4.80 6.99 10.93
N ALA A 199 5.91 7.73 10.82
CA ALA A 199 5.93 9.14 10.42
C ALA A 199 6.23 9.35 8.93
N SER A 200 6.33 8.29 8.11
CA SER A 200 6.72 8.38 6.70
C SER A 200 5.84 9.34 5.89
N SER A 201 4.52 9.32 6.08
CA SER A 201 3.59 10.23 5.36
C SER A 201 3.86 11.70 5.69
N MET A 202 4.22 12.01 6.93
CA MET A 202 4.60 13.34 7.35
C MET A 202 5.98 13.74 6.79
N ALA A 203 6.93 12.79 6.73
CA ALA A 203 8.22 13.02 6.11
C ALA A 203 8.08 13.34 4.60
N ALA A 204 7.20 12.61 3.90
CA ALA A 204 6.84 12.90 2.50
C ALA A 204 6.25 14.31 2.35
N LEU A 205 5.33 14.69 3.24
CA LEU A 205 4.69 16.00 3.23
C LEU A 205 5.71 17.14 3.44
N VAL A 206 6.55 17.03 4.47
CA VAL A 206 7.60 18.02 4.76
C VAL A 206 8.58 18.13 3.60
N GLY A 207 8.97 16.99 3.00
CA GLY A 207 9.82 16.97 1.81
C GLY A 207 9.19 17.69 0.63
N SER A 208 7.91 17.43 0.36
CA SER A 208 7.14 18.08 -0.71
C SER A 208 7.02 19.59 -0.52
N CYS A 209 6.68 20.05 0.69
CA CYS A 209 6.60 21.47 1.02
C CYS A 209 7.94 22.18 0.77
N ARG A 210 9.07 21.57 1.15
CA ARG A 210 10.40 22.14 0.91
C ARG A 210 10.74 22.27 -0.58
N GLN A 211 10.32 21.31 -1.40
CA GLN A 211 10.52 21.38 -2.86
C GLN A 211 9.70 22.52 -3.48
N LEU A 212 8.44 22.69 -3.05
CA LEU A 212 7.59 23.80 -3.47
C LEU A 212 8.15 25.16 -3.02
N GLN A 213 8.57 25.27 -1.76
CA GLN A 213 9.14 26.51 -1.21
C GLN A 213 10.45 26.92 -1.90
N SER A 214 11.29 25.94 -2.25
CA SER A 214 12.53 26.18 -3.00
C SER A 214 12.33 26.37 -4.50
N ARG A 215 11.07 26.33 -5.00
CA ARG A 215 10.71 26.46 -6.42
C ARG A 215 11.45 25.46 -7.33
N LYS A 216 11.77 24.28 -6.81
CA LYS A 216 12.30 23.16 -7.62
C LYS A 216 11.22 22.54 -8.51
N VAL A 217 9.97 22.67 -8.08
CA VAL A 217 8.74 22.14 -8.68
C VAL A 217 7.60 23.10 -8.38
N ASP A 218 6.56 23.08 -9.21
CA ASP A 218 5.35 23.88 -9.05
C ASP A 218 4.20 23.07 -8.46
N VAL A 219 4.20 21.77 -8.75
CA VAL A 219 3.24 20.79 -8.25
C VAL A 219 3.99 19.61 -7.65
N VAL A 220 3.49 19.04 -6.56
CA VAL A 220 3.97 17.77 -6.03
C VAL A 220 2.81 16.84 -5.75
N ILE A 221 2.86 15.62 -6.30
CA ILE A 221 2.01 14.53 -5.84
C ILE A 221 2.66 13.95 -4.58
N CYS A 222 2.05 14.18 -3.43
CA CYS A 222 2.53 13.71 -2.14
C CYS A 222 1.58 12.64 -1.61
N GLY A 223 2.06 11.41 -1.43
CA GLY A 223 1.21 10.30 -1.00
C GLY A 223 1.87 9.33 -0.03
N ALA A 224 1.09 8.34 0.37
CA ALA A 224 1.54 7.19 1.13
C ALA A 224 0.84 5.94 0.60
N SER A 225 1.54 4.81 0.59
CA SER A 225 0.97 3.51 0.24
C SER A 225 1.66 2.44 1.08
N ASP A 226 0.90 1.67 1.85
CA ASP A 226 1.44 0.62 2.72
C ASP A 226 0.54 -0.62 2.72
N ARG A 227 1.19 -1.77 2.62
CA ARG A 227 0.57 -3.09 2.76
C ARG A 227 1.52 -4.03 3.48
N SER A 228 1.38 -4.08 4.79
CA SER A 228 2.24 -4.87 5.67
C SER A 228 1.39 -5.80 6.55
N MET A 229 0.49 -6.56 5.93
CA MET A 229 -0.55 -7.34 6.61
C MET A 229 -0.22 -8.84 6.68
N ASN A 230 1.00 -9.22 6.27
CA ASN A 230 1.42 -10.61 6.23
C ASN A 230 1.62 -11.22 7.62
N ALA A 231 1.65 -12.54 7.63
CA ALA A 231 1.73 -13.36 8.83
C ALA A 231 2.99 -13.04 9.68
N SER A 232 4.12 -12.74 9.03
CA SER A 232 5.37 -12.41 9.71
C SER A 232 5.28 -11.08 10.45
N THR A 233 4.63 -10.08 9.85
CA THR A 233 4.45 -8.75 10.43
C THR A 233 3.56 -8.79 11.66
N TYR A 234 2.44 -9.52 11.59
CA TYR A 234 1.57 -9.76 12.74
C TYR A 234 2.29 -10.44 13.91
N ALA A 235 3.13 -11.43 13.63
CA ALA A 235 3.91 -12.13 14.66
C ALA A 235 4.96 -11.20 15.31
N LYS A 236 5.69 -10.43 14.50
CA LYS A 236 6.69 -9.45 14.97
C LYS A 236 6.05 -8.37 15.86
N PHE A 237 4.93 -7.78 15.44
CA PHE A 237 4.25 -6.76 16.26
C PHE A 237 3.59 -7.35 17.51
N SER A 238 3.10 -8.60 17.44
CA SER A 238 2.61 -9.31 18.64
C SER A 238 3.75 -9.58 19.63
N ALA A 239 4.92 -9.99 19.15
CA ALA A 239 6.08 -10.29 20.00
C ALA A 239 6.52 -9.07 20.84
N ILE A 240 6.41 -7.86 20.29
CA ILE A 240 6.72 -6.61 21.01
C ILE A 240 5.51 -6.02 21.77
N GLY A 241 4.35 -6.69 21.76
CA GLY A 241 3.17 -6.23 22.49
C GLY A 241 2.46 -5.02 21.89
N ALA A 242 2.66 -4.72 20.61
CA ALA A 242 2.14 -3.48 20.01
C ALA A 242 0.68 -3.58 19.52
N LEU A 243 0.17 -4.79 19.26
CA LEU A 243 -1.15 -4.98 18.67
C LEU A 243 -2.26 -5.02 19.72
N SER A 244 -3.45 -4.58 19.34
CA SER A 244 -4.69 -4.93 20.05
C SER A 244 -5.30 -6.20 19.46
N ALA A 245 -5.89 -7.03 20.31
CA ALA A 245 -6.69 -8.18 19.86
C ALA A 245 -8.12 -7.80 19.46
N THR A 246 -8.59 -6.61 19.84
CA THR A 246 -10.02 -6.26 19.84
C THR A 246 -10.37 -4.97 19.11
N HIS A 247 -9.64 -3.88 19.33
CA HIS A 247 -9.94 -2.56 18.76
C HIS A 247 -8.80 -1.57 19.00
N SER A 248 -8.71 -0.51 18.19
CA SER A 248 -7.87 0.66 18.50
C SER A 248 -8.71 1.70 19.24
N THR A 249 -8.38 1.99 20.49
CA THR A 249 -9.06 3.01 21.31
C THR A 249 -8.05 4.05 21.83
N PRO A 250 -7.64 5.02 21.00
CA PRO A 250 -6.68 6.04 21.41
C PRO A 250 -7.16 6.80 22.65
N PHE A 251 -6.27 6.99 23.62
CA PHE A 251 -6.50 7.74 24.87
C PHE A 251 -7.53 7.11 25.84
N ASP A 252 -8.08 5.94 25.53
CA ASP A 252 -8.98 5.21 26.44
C ASP A 252 -8.21 4.53 27.58
N ALA A 253 -8.82 4.43 28.75
CA ALA A 253 -8.21 3.78 29.92
C ALA A 253 -7.92 2.29 29.70
N GLY A 254 -8.68 1.63 28.82
CA GLY A 254 -8.50 0.24 28.41
C GLY A 254 -7.66 0.06 27.14
N ALA A 255 -7.00 1.10 26.64
CA ALA A 255 -6.16 1.01 25.44
C ALA A 255 -5.06 -0.05 25.61
N ASN A 256 -4.99 -1.00 24.67
CA ASN A 256 -4.16 -2.20 24.78
C ASN A 256 -3.35 -2.50 23.50
N GLY A 257 -3.03 -1.47 22.72
CA GLY A 257 -2.31 -1.57 21.46
C GLY A 257 -3.12 -1.02 20.27
N PHE A 258 -2.57 -1.15 19.07
CA PHE A 258 -3.22 -0.70 17.84
C PHE A 258 -3.63 -1.86 16.93
N VAL A 259 -4.57 -1.61 16.03
CA VAL A 259 -4.95 -2.52 14.95
C VAL A 259 -4.26 -2.08 13.67
N MET A 260 -3.55 -3.00 13.02
CA MET A 260 -2.86 -2.73 11.75
C MET A 260 -3.87 -2.43 10.65
N GLY A 261 -3.46 -1.65 9.66
CA GLY A 261 -4.25 -1.39 8.47
C GLY A 261 -3.36 -1.20 7.25
N GLU A 262 -3.91 -1.52 6.09
CA GLU A 262 -3.31 -1.24 4.78
C GLU A 262 -4.09 -0.16 4.06
N GLY A 263 -3.46 0.50 3.09
CA GLY A 263 -4.12 1.46 2.23
C GLY A 263 -3.16 2.43 1.56
N ALA A 264 -3.74 3.32 0.76
CA ALA A 264 -3.01 4.38 0.09
C ALA A 264 -3.83 5.67 0.05
N GLY A 265 -3.13 6.79 -0.12
CA GLY A 265 -3.72 8.11 -0.34
C GLY A 265 -2.70 9.07 -0.93
N ALA A 266 -3.18 10.09 -1.65
CA ALA A 266 -2.32 11.11 -2.24
C ALA A 266 -3.00 12.49 -2.21
N PHE A 267 -2.15 13.51 -2.15
CA PHE A 267 -2.49 14.92 -2.27
C PHE A 267 -1.75 15.53 -3.46
N VAL A 268 -2.39 16.49 -4.10
CA VAL A 268 -1.73 17.40 -5.05
C VAL A 268 -1.41 18.68 -4.29
N LEU A 269 -0.13 19.00 -4.16
CA LEU A 269 0.36 20.13 -3.39
C LEU A 269 0.90 21.22 -4.31
N LYS A 270 0.52 22.47 -4.02
CA LYS A 270 0.96 23.67 -4.71
C LYS A 270 1.28 24.78 -3.71
N ARG A 271 1.97 25.82 -4.17
CA ARG A 271 2.08 27.06 -3.38
C ARG A 271 0.73 27.77 -3.37
N LEU A 272 0.27 28.22 -2.21
CA LEU A 272 -1.05 28.82 -2.02
C LEU A 272 -1.35 29.96 -3.01
N GLY A 273 -0.38 30.85 -3.25
CA GLY A 273 -0.57 31.97 -4.18
C GLY A 273 -0.84 31.53 -5.63
N GLU A 274 -0.20 30.45 -6.07
CA GLU A 274 -0.41 29.88 -7.41
C GLU A 274 -1.74 29.12 -7.48
N ALA A 275 -2.08 28.39 -6.41
CA ALA A 275 -3.38 27.73 -6.31
C ALA A 275 -4.55 28.73 -6.40
N ILE A 276 -4.47 29.85 -5.68
CA ILE A 276 -5.47 30.93 -5.75
C ILE A 276 -5.48 31.57 -7.15
N ALA A 277 -4.31 31.86 -7.73
CA ALA A 277 -4.22 32.50 -9.04
C ALA A 277 -4.80 31.62 -10.17
N GLU A 278 -4.67 30.30 -10.04
CA GLU A 278 -5.25 29.33 -10.98
C GLU A 278 -6.70 28.95 -10.64
N GLY A 279 -7.27 29.49 -9.56
CA GLY A 279 -8.64 29.17 -9.13
C GLY A 279 -8.83 27.72 -8.72
N ASP A 280 -7.83 27.13 -8.05
CA ASP A 280 -7.94 25.80 -7.44
C ASP A 280 -8.89 25.83 -6.23
N GLU A 281 -9.56 24.71 -5.97
CA GLU A 281 -10.24 24.47 -4.69
C GLU A 281 -9.18 24.15 -3.62
N VAL A 282 -9.15 24.91 -2.52
CA VAL A 282 -8.14 24.83 -1.45
C VAL A 282 -8.77 24.55 -0.10
#